data_AF-A0A9E1J5E9-F1
#
_entry.id   AF-A0A9E1J5E9-F1
#
_cell.length_a   1.000
_cell.length_b   1.000
_cell.length_c   1.000
_cell.angle_alpha   90.00
_cell.angle_beta   90.00
_cell.angle_gamma   90.00
#
_symmetry.space_group_name_H-M   'P 1'
#
loop_
_entity.id
_entity.type
_entity.pdbx_description
1 polymer ?
#
loop_
_entity_poly.entity_id
_entity_poly.type
_entity_poly.pdbx_seq_one_letter_code
_entity_poly.pdbx_strand_id
1 'polypeptide(L)' 'MRAALDSTLETTMVLTSNAGGILQSSDDAKEARQAFVEKRKPKFRGV' A
#
# COMPACT_ATOMS: atom_id res chain seq x y z
N MET A 1 -10.97 2.35 -0.56
CA MET A 1 -11.56 1.18 -1.24
C MET A 1 -13.03 1.43 -1.61
N ARG A 2 -13.36 2.55 -2.28
CA ARG A 2 -14.76 2.87 -2.58
C ARG A 2 -15.30 2.03 -3.76
N ALA A 3 -14.48 1.89 -4.81
CA ALA A 3 -14.79 1.06 -5.98
C ALA A 3 -14.86 -0.46 -5.69
N ALA A 4 -14.28 -0.93 -4.58
CA ALA A 4 -14.33 -2.35 -4.20
C ALA A 4 -15.68 -2.76 -3.57
N LEU A 5 -16.46 -1.78 -3.09
CA LEU A 5 -17.77 -2.03 -2.47
C LEU A 5 -18.89 -2.20 -3.51
N ASP A 6 -18.73 -1.61 -4.69
CA ASP A 6 -19.69 -1.69 -5.81
C ASP A 6 -19.39 -2.89 -6.74
N SER A 7 -18.56 -3.84 -6.29
CA SER A 7 -17.87 -4.80 -7.13
C SER A 7 -17.90 -6.21 -6.53
N THR A 8 -17.73 -7.24 -7.37
CA THR A 8 -17.59 -8.63 -6.91
C THR A 8 -16.27 -8.85 -6.17
N LEU A 9 -16.21 -9.87 -5.31
CA LEU A 9 -14.99 -10.25 -4.59
C LEU A 9 -13.82 -10.55 -5.53
N GLU A 10 -14.08 -11.22 -6.66
CA GLU A 10 -13.09 -11.51 -7.69
C GLU A 10 -12.49 -10.24 -8.28
N THR A 11 -13.34 -9.28 -8.66
CA THR A 11 -12.91 -8.00 -9.20
C THR A 11 -12.09 -7.21 -8.16
N THR A 12 -12.48 -7.26 -6.89
CA THR A 12 -11.70 -6.67 -5.79
C THR A 12 -10.33 -7.34 -5.62
N MET A 13 -10.22 -8.66 -5.80
CA MET A 13 -8.93 -9.37 -5.74
C MET A 13 -8.02 -8.97 -6.90
N VAL A 14 -8.55 -8.84 -8.12
CA VAL A 14 -7.76 -8.40 -9.30
C VAL A 14 -7.26 -6.97 -9.13
N LEU A 15 -8.14 -6.05 -8.70
CA LEU A 15 -7.76 -4.66 -8.43
C LEU A 15 -6.69 -4.57 -7.34
N THR A 16 -6.83 -5.36 -6.26
CA THR A 16 -5.85 -5.39 -5.16
C THR A 16 -4.51 -5.98 -5.62
N SER A 17 -4.54 -7.05 -6.41
CA SER A 17 -3.34 -7.69 -6.95
C SER A 17 -2.57 -6.75 -7.86
N ASN A 18 -3.27 -6.02 -8.74
CA ASN A 18 -2.66 -5.06 -9.66
C ASN A 18 -2.14 -3.80 -8.94
N ALA A 19 -2.88 -3.28 -7.96
CA ALA A 19 -2.46 -2.11 -7.19
C ALA A 19 -1.33 -2.40 -6.19
N GLY A 20 -1.19 -3.67 -5.77
CA GLY A 20 -0.15 -4.10 -4.82
C GLY A 20 1.27 -3.79 -5.31
N GLY A 21 1.57 -4.03 -6.59
CA GLY A 21 2.90 -3.76 -7.16
C GLY A 21 3.28 -2.28 -7.12
N ILE A 22 2.33 -1.39 -7.41
CA ILE A 22 2.56 0.06 -7.45
C ILE A 22 2.85 0.59 -6.03
N LEU A 23 2.01 0.23 -5.06
CA LEU A 23 2.15 0.70 -3.68
C LEU A 23 3.44 0.19 -3.02
N GLN A 24 3.84 -1.05 -3.29
CA GLN A 24 5.06 -1.64 -2.74
C GLN A 24 6.36 -0.97 -3.23
N SER A 25 6.32 -0.36 -4.42
CA SER A 25 7.46 0.32 -5.04
C SER A 25 7.70 1.74 -4.53
N SER A 26 6.71 2.33 -3.85
CA SER A 26 6.77 3.71 -3.35
C SER A 26 7.88 3.91 -2.33
N ASP A 27 8.40 5.15 -2.27
CA ASP A 27 9.38 5.54 -1.26
C ASP A 27 8.82 5.43 0.16
N ASP A 28 7.54 5.74 0.36
CA ASP A 28 6.88 5.61 1.66
C ASP A 28 6.76 4.13 2.09
N ALA A 29 6.55 3.21 1.14
CA ALA A 29 6.56 1.78 1.46
C ALA A 29 7.95 1.28 1.87
N LYS A 30 9.03 1.80 1.24
CA LYS A 30 10.40 1.49 1.65
C LYS A 30 10.70 2.05 3.04
N GLU A 31 10.34 3.31 3.29
CA GLU A 31 10.52 3.98 4.58
C GLU A 31 9.74 3.31 5.70
N ALA A 32 8.48 2.90 5.46
CA ALA A 32 7.67 2.18 6.44
C ALA A 32 8.34 0.88 6.88
N ARG A 33 8.87 0.10 5.93
CA ARG A 33 9.60 -1.14 6.22
C ARG A 33 10.87 -0.87 7.01
N GLN A 34 11.65 0.13 6.60
CA GLN A 34 12.90 0.47 7.25
C GLN A 34 12.67 0.94 8.69
N ALA A 35 11.74 1.89 8.88
CA ALA A 35 11.41 2.42 10.20
C ALA A 35 10.87 1.35 11.16
N PHE A 36 10.10 0.37 10.65
CA PHE A 36 9.58 -0.75 11.44
C PHE A 36 10.69 -1.69 11.95
N VAL A 37 11.69 -1.96 11.12
CA VAL A 37 12.87 -2.76 11.49
C VAL A 37 13.74 -1.99 12.50
N GLU A 38 13.97 -0.70 12.26
CA GLU A 38 14.80 0.17 13.08
C GLU A 38 14.11 0.67 14.36
N LYS A 39 12.83 0.32 14.59
CA LYS A 39 12.00 0.76 15.74
C LYS A 39 11.97 2.27 15.94
N ARG A 40 11.98 3.02 14.84
CA ARG A 40 11.90 4.49 14.84
C ARG A 40 10.58 4.97 14.24
N LYS A 41 10.28 6.26 14.41
CA LYS A 41 9.16 6.91 13.72
C LYS A 41 9.49 7.06 12.22
N PRO A 42 8.59 6.67 11.30
CA PRO A 42 8.79 6.87 9.87
C PRO A 42 8.61 8.35 9.47
N LYS A 43 9.27 8.75 8.38
CA LYS A 43 9.15 10.07 7.74
C LYS A 43 8.61 9.92 6.33
N PHE A 44 7.30 10.06 6.18
CA PHE A 44 6.65 9.95 4.87
C PHE A 44 6.74 11.27 4.09
N ARG A 45 6.78 11.19 2.76
CA ARG A 45 6.94 12.38 1.89
C ARG A 45 5.65 13.17 1.67
N GLY A 46 4.50 12.64 2.09
CA GLY A 46 3.17 13.23 1.89
C GLY A 46 2.47 13.79 3.13
N VAL A 47 3.21 14.00 4.23
CA VAL A 47 2.72 14.57 5.51
C VAL A 47 3.47 15.83 5.87
#